data_AF-A0A839S180-F1
#
_entry.id   AF-A0A839S180-F1
#
_cell.length_a   1.000
_cell.length_b   1.000
_cell.length_c   1.000
_cell.angle_alpha   90.00
_cell.angle_beta   90.00
_cell.angle_gamma   90.00
#
_symmetry.space_group_name_H-M   'P 1'
#
loop_
_entity.id
_entity.type
_entity.pdbx_description
1 polymer ?
#
loop_
_entity_poly.entity_id
_entity_poly.type
_entity_poly.pdbx_seq_one_letter_code
_entity_poly.pdbx_strand_id
1 'polypeptide(L)'
;MTTPQGPGNPWANQPGGHPGRQGPYGQAGPQQPGPPYGQQPGGYAPHGQPPYGGQPQPPHGQPQSRQGYGGPGYPQQPYGPPGPYQPGGAVPPPPAGTGRKRGLIIGLVVALVVAAGAVGSYFAFLQQSSVAAGASSPTEAVRTLATSFEGGDLAGALTSLAPSESALLTDPLDEAVAEYKRLGVFTEDADPEQLSGLSVTARNLRFDEQAEERVNDRVAITKLTGGTITIKGDAAELPLTPEFKERMFDGDTTVTDTETVDLAEDVDEPVRIAAVKENGEWYPSLFYTIADNALQDEGLAWPSQSIPAEGAGSPDEAIKGVVNAALGGDLERVIELLPPDEMAVLHDAGPLLLEEAGDLEGAPGAEVTDLQTENTEVQGGTRATITSVTVSVQGDSVTVTKSGDCYEMQARGRSERLCADQLAQLAAGEDAADMPPAVAGMVSNLVGGIMEQGVGVVTTEVDGKHYVSPVRTLTELGLTVMRSMQPGDLRGIMLGGN
;
A
#
# COMPACT_ATOMS: atom_id res chain seq x y z
N MET A 1 -52.77 33.37 -15.89
CA MET A 1 -53.70 33.94 -14.88
C MET A 1 -52.91 34.13 -13.58
N THR A 2 -53.35 35.00 -12.67
CA THR A 2 -52.52 35.59 -11.60
C THR A 2 -53.04 35.35 -10.17
N THR A 3 -52.17 35.52 -9.18
CA THR A 3 -52.37 35.29 -7.74
C THR A 3 -53.00 36.47 -6.97
N PRO A 4 -53.69 36.17 -5.85
CA PRO A 4 -53.61 36.90 -4.56
C PRO A 4 -53.19 35.93 -3.41
N GLN A 5 -52.56 36.28 -2.28
CA GLN A 5 -52.90 37.23 -1.17
C GLN A 5 -54.12 36.78 -0.31
N GLY A 6 -54.15 36.90 1.03
CA GLY A 6 -53.32 37.69 1.98
C GLY A 6 -53.05 37.03 3.37
N PRO A 7 -52.80 37.79 4.47
CA PRO A 7 -52.01 37.34 5.64
C PRO A 7 -52.69 37.43 7.05
N GLY A 8 -52.01 36.97 8.13
CA GLY A 8 -52.12 37.59 9.48
C GLY A 8 -52.10 36.67 10.73
N ASN A 9 -51.17 36.94 11.66
CA ASN A 9 -51.14 36.52 13.09
C ASN A 9 -51.30 37.82 13.95
N PRO A 10 -51.79 37.87 15.22
CA PRO A 10 -51.10 37.28 16.41
C PRO A 10 -51.96 37.00 17.69
N TRP A 11 -51.38 36.40 18.76
CA TRP A 11 -51.77 36.58 20.20
C TRP A 11 -50.63 36.14 21.17
N ALA A 12 -50.61 36.62 22.44
CA ALA A 12 -49.56 36.34 23.44
C ALA A 12 -50.00 36.62 24.92
N ASN A 13 -49.16 36.21 25.92
CA ASN A 13 -49.12 36.62 27.36
C ASN A 13 -50.24 36.11 28.34
N GLN A 14 -50.06 35.91 29.68
CA GLN A 14 -48.87 35.69 30.57
C GLN A 14 -49.26 34.97 31.96
N PRO A 15 -48.81 35.24 33.23
CA PRO A 15 -48.59 34.13 34.24
C PRO A 15 -49.11 34.26 35.72
N GLY A 16 -49.04 33.14 36.49
CA GLY A 16 -48.57 33.11 37.91
C GLY A 16 -49.55 32.99 39.12
N GLY A 17 -49.11 32.39 40.25
CA GLY A 17 -49.72 32.53 41.62
C GLY A 17 -49.85 31.27 42.54
N HIS A 18 -49.58 31.39 43.85
CA HIS A 18 -49.58 30.39 44.98
C HIS A 18 -49.85 31.12 46.35
N PRO A 19 -49.79 30.57 47.62
CA PRO A 19 -49.63 29.19 48.19
C PRO A 19 -50.56 28.81 49.43
N GLY A 20 -50.42 27.60 50.02
CA GLY A 20 -50.79 27.25 51.44
C GLY A 20 -51.62 25.97 51.66
N ARG A 21 -51.62 25.24 52.82
CA ARG A 21 -50.90 25.40 54.13
C ARG A 21 -50.96 24.12 55.05
N GLN A 22 -49.93 23.85 55.88
CA GLN A 22 -49.74 22.74 56.91
C GLN A 22 -49.61 21.28 56.39
N GLY A 23 -49.14 20.22 57.12
CA GLY A 23 -48.57 20.03 58.50
C GLY A 23 -49.45 19.18 59.46
N PRO A 24 -48.98 18.41 60.50
CA PRO A 24 -47.63 18.24 61.12
C PRO A 24 -47.22 16.76 61.53
N TYR A 25 -46.40 16.57 62.60
CA TYR A 25 -45.87 15.34 63.29
C TYR A 25 -44.76 14.50 62.55
N GLY A 26 -43.59 14.10 63.13
CA GLY A 26 -42.85 14.57 64.33
C GLY A 26 -41.67 13.67 64.85
N GLN A 27 -40.44 14.24 64.99
CA GLN A 27 -39.26 13.82 65.83
C GLN A 27 -38.48 12.50 65.52
N ALA A 28 -37.17 12.25 65.87
CA ALA A 28 -36.10 12.94 66.66
C ALA A 28 -34.64 12.64 66.16
N GLY A 29 -33.59 13.28 66.75
CA GLY A 29 -32.12 13.02 66.60
C GLY A 29 -31.47 12.31 67.82
N PRO A 30 -30.14 12.40 68.17
CA PRO A 30 -29.15 13.48 67.86
C PRO A 30 -27.60 13.16 67.71
N GLN A 31 -26.82 14.16 67.22
CA GLN A 31 -25.44 14.68 67.56
C GLN A 31 -24.17 13.81 67.88
N GLN A 32 -23.07 14.08 67.10
CA GLN A 32 -21.63 14.43 67.42
C GLN A 32 -20.82 13.81 68.61
N PRO A 33 -19.43 13.78 68.63
CA PRO A 33 -18.46 14.77 68.10
C PRO A 33 -17.11 14.25 67.47
N GLY A 34 -16.18 15.18 67.15
CA GLY A 34 -14.73 15.00 66.81
C GLY A 34 -13.87 15.92 67.70
N PRO A 35 -12.79 16.64 67.25
CA PRO A 35 -11.93 16.59 66.04
C PRO A 35 -10.52 16.06 66.47
N PRO A 36 -9.30 16.61 66.17
CA PRO A 36 -8.68 17.44 65.09
C PRO A 36 -7.60 16.64 64.30
N TYR A 37 -6.55 17.09 63.57
CA TYR A 37 -5.81 18.35 63.23
C TYR A 37 -5.27 18.21 61.77
N GLY A 38 -4.61 19.18 61.09
CA GLY A 38 -4.32 20.60 61.37
C GLY A 38 -2.97 21.13 60.79
N GLN A 39 -2.97 22.37 60.24
CA GLN A 39 -1.83 23.23 59.80
C GLN A 39 -1.17 22.98 58.42
N GLN A 40 -0.65 23.96 57.64
CA GLN A 40 -0.93 25.40 57.29
C GLN A 40 0.32 26.00 56.52
N PRO A 41 0.37 27.26 55.98
CA PRO A 41 -0.57 28.02 55.12
C PRO A 41 0.06 28.94 54.00
N GLY A 42 -0.76 29.54 53.12
CA GLY A 42 -0.53 30.89 52.49
C GLY A 42 0.01 30.94 51.04
N GLY A 43 -0.33 31.93 50.18
CA GLY A 43 -1.26 33.08 50.32
C GLY A 43 -1.48 33.88 48.99
N TYR A 44 -2.49 34.77 48.95
CA TYR A 44 -2.91 35.64 47.80
C TYR A 44 -2.05 36.94 47.70
N ALA A 45 -2.03 37.82 46.67
CA ALA A 45 -3.12 38.52 45.93
C ALA A 45 -2.59 39.31 44.67
N PRO A 46 -3.43 40.02 43.85
CA PRO A 46 -3.09 40.47 42.47
C PRO A 46 -3.05 42.01 42.19
N HIS A 47 -2.71 42.41 40.94
CA HIS A 47 -3.18 43.58 40.11
C HIS A 47 -2.07 44.29 39.27
N GLY A 48 -2.37 44.71 38.01
CA GLY A 48 -1.56 45.73 37.28
C GLY A 48 -1.58 45.72 35.72
N GLN A 49 -1.86 46.88 35.10
CA GLN A 49 -1.69 47.26 33.66
C GLN A 49 -1.64 48.81 33.59
N PRO A 50 -1.21 49.49 32.49
CA PRO A 50 -0.32 49.14 31.35
C PRO A 50 0.89 50.17 31.35
N PRO A 51 1.27 51.00 30.33
CA PRO A 51 1.32 50.92 28.84
C PRO A 51 2.66 51.45 28.16
N TYR A 52 2.68 51.48 26.82
CA TYR A 52 3.41 52.41 25.89
C TYR A 52 4.96 52.52 25.82
N GLY A 53 5.52 52.15 24.65
CA GLY A 53 6.23 53.11 23.76
C GLY A 53 7.75 52.96 23.48
N GLY A 54 8.16 53.06 22.20
CA GLY A 54 9.48 53.64 21.79
C GLY A 54 10.47 52.79 20.94
N GLN A 55 10.72 53.20 19.70
CA GLN A 55 11.97 52.98 18.91
C GLN A 55 12.98 54.12 19.22
N PRO A 56 14.31 54.07 18.90
CA PRO A 56 14.91 53.59 17.62
C PRO A 56 16.35 52.94 17.69
N GLN A 57 16.95 52.68 16.51
CA GLN A 57 18.39 52.38 16.26
C GLN A 57 19.20 53.70 16.03
N PRO A 58 20.50 53.76 15.59
CA PRO A 58 21.57 52.77 15.29
C PRO A 58 22.93 53.18 16.00
N PRO A 59 24.19 53.04 15.49
CA PRO A 59 24.81 52.18 14.44
C PRO A 59 26.16 51.46 14.78
N HIS A 60 26.56 50.52 13.92
CA HIS A 60 27.90 49.98 13.54
C HIS A 60 29.12 49.91 14.52
N GLY A 61 29.77 48.72 14.52
CA GLY A 61 31.15 48.47 14.98
C GLY A 61 31.76 47.20 14.32
N GLN A 62 33.09 47.09 14.23
CA GLN A 62 33.81 46.03 13.48
C GLN A 62 34.33 44.87 14.37
N PRO A 63 34.80 43.73 13.81
CA PRO A 63 34.86 42.45 14.51
C PRO A 63 36.13 42.21 15.34
N GLN A 64 36.05 41.27 16.28
CA GLN A 64 37.21 40.67 16.92
C GLN A 64 36.99 39.17 17.17
N SER A 65 38.03 38.37 17.00
CA SER A 65 37.96 36.89 16.94
C SER A 65 38.11 36.21 18.30
N ARG A 66 37.49 35.02 18.45
CA ARG A 66 37.96 33.95 19.34
C ARG A 66 37.42 32.59 18.91
N GLN A 67 38.18 31.54 19.25
CA GLN A 67 37.87 30.15 18.92
C GLN A 67 36.77 29.58 19.84
N GLY A 68 35.94 28.71 19.28
CA GLY A 68 35.02 27.83 20.02
C GLY A 68 34.94 26.48 19.29
N TYR A 69 34.81 25.39 20.03
CA TYR A 69 34.65 24.04 19.45
C TYR A 69 33.29 23.93 18.76
N GLY A 70 33.26 23.38 17.55
CA GLY A 70 32.03 23.07 16.82
C GLY A 70 31.76 21.56 16.82
N GLY A 71 30.61 21.15 17.33
CA GLY A 71 29.96 19.89 16.93
C GLY A 71 29.00 20.14 15.77
N PRO A 72 28.59 19.11 15.00
CA PRO A 72 27.60 19.26 13.94
C PRO A 72 26.25 19.71 14.51
N GLY A 73 25.71 20.82 14.00
CA GLY A 73 24.38 21.31 14.33
C GLY A 73 23.47 21.27 13.09
N TYR A 74 22.31 20.63 13.23
CA TYR A 74 21.32 20.53 12.16
C TYR A 74 20.61 21.89 11.93
N PRO A 75 20.39 22.33 10.68
CA PRO A 75 19.70 23.58 10.39
C PRO A 75 18.18 23.43 10.48
N GLN A 76 17.57 24.02 11.51
CA GLN A 76 16.12 24.22 11.60
C GLN A 76 15.62 25.16 10.48
N GLN A 77 14.63 24.73 9.70
CA GLN A 77 13.93 25.61 8.73
C GLN A 77 12.67 26.25 9.37
N PRO A 78 12.28 27.49 8.99
CA PRO A 78 11.08 28.13 9.52
C PRO A 78 9.79 27.56 8.90
N TYR A 79 8.83 27.17 9.74
CA TYR A 79 7.55 26.60 9.33
C TYR A 79 6.64 27.64 8.64
N GLY A 80 6.08 27.29 7.47
CA GLY A 80 5.08 28.09 6.74
C GLY A 80 3.65 27.59 6.98
N PRO A 81 2.61 28.39 6.71
CA PRO A 81 1.22 27.97 6.85
C PRO A 81 0.84 26.93 5.76
N PRO A 82 0.00 25.93 6.07
CA PRO A 82 -0.35 24.84 5.14
C PRO A 82 -1.25 25.30 3.98
N GLY A 83 -1.02 24.72 2.81
CA GLY A 83 -1.89 24.83 1.63
C GLY A 83 -3.02 23.78 1.61
N PRO A 84 -3.96 23.88 0.65
CA PRO A 84 -5.06 22.92 0.52
C PRO A 84 -4.59 21.55 0.03
N TYR A 85 -5.26 20.49 0.50
CA TYR A 85 -5.04 19.10 0.11
C TYR A 85 -5.35 18.86 -1.39
N GLN A 86 -4.53 18.05 -2.06
CA GLN A 86 -4.95 17.30 -3.26
C GLN A 86 -5.29 15.85 -2.87
N PRO A 87 -6.45 15.30 -3.30
CA PRO A 87 -6.74 13.88 -3.19
C PRO A 87 -6.11 13.14 -4.37
N GLY A 88 -5.02 12.41 -4.12
CA GLY A 88 -4.28 11.71 -5.16
C GLY A 88 -3.18 10.82 -4.58
N GLY A 89 -3.59 9.69 -4.00
CA GLY A 89 -2.68 8.69 -3.43
C GLY A 89 -1.94 7.92 -4.53
N ALA A 90 -0.97 8.57 -5.18
CA ALA A 90 0.02 7.87 -5.97
C ALA A 90 0.81 6.93 -5.04
N VAL A 91 1.05 5.70 -5.50
CA VAL A 91 2.15 4.89 -4.94
C VAL A 91 3.42 5.75 -4.96
N PRO A 92 4.17 5.86 -3.85
CA PRO A 92 5.35 6.69 -3.81
C PRO A 92 6.33 6.16 -4.88
N PRO A 93 6.83 7.01 -5.79
CA PRO A 93 7.87 6.57 -6.71
C PRO A 93 9.06 6.08 -5.88
N PRO A 94 9.76 5.01 -6.32
CA PRO A 94 10.91 4.48 -5.58
C PRO A 94 11.89 5.63 -5.29
N PRO A 95 12.37 5.76 -4.04
CA PRO A 95 12.94 7.00 -3.55
C PRO A 95 14.05 7.49 -4.47
N ALA A 96 13.95 8.75 -4.92
CA ALA A 96 14.88 9.38 -5.86
C ALA A 96 16.23 9.74 -5.20
N GLY A 97 16.81 8.78 -4.48
CA GLY A 97 18.01 8.90 -3.66
C GLY A 97 19.29 8.70 -4.46
N THR A 98 19.91 9.81 -4.87
CA THR A 98 21.37 10.00 -5.00
C THR A 98 22.23 8.76 -5.34
N GLY A 99 22.01 8.12 -6.49
CA GLY A 99 22.96 7.10 -6.97
C GLY A 99 22.51 6.37 -8.23
N ARG A 100 23.11 6.72 -9.39
CA ARG A 100 22.85 6.02 -10.67
C ARG A 100 23.16 4.51 -10.61
N LYS A 101 24.03 4.08 -9.68
CA LYS A 101 24.31 2.67 -9.37
C LYS A 101 23.28 1.99 -8.46
N ARG A 102 22.60 2.71 -7.57
CA ARG A 102 21.63 2.10 -6.62
C ARG A 102 20.34 1.67 -7.33
N GLY A 103 19.86 2.48 -8.28
CA GLY A 103 18.82 2.07 -9.21
C GLY A 103 19.21 0.87 -10.08
N LEU A 104 20.50 0.70 -10.38
CA LEU A 104 21.03 -0.49 -11.06
C LEU A 104 21.06 -1.70 -10.12
N ILE A 105 21.39 -1.58 -8.83
CA ILE A 105 21.31 -2.70 -7.87
C ILE A 105 19.85 -3.15 -7.72
N ILE A 106 18.90 -2.23 -7.50
CA ILE A 106 17.47 -2.57 -7.41
C ILE A 106 16.97 -3.15 -8.73
N GLY A 107 17.34 -2.55 -9.87
CA GLY A 107 17.00 -3.06 -11.21
C GLY A 107 17.59 -4.44 -11.49
N LEU A 108 18.77 -4.76 -10.95
CA LEU A 108 19.46 -6.04 -11.10
C LEU A 108 18.91 -7.11 -10.14
N VAL A 109 18.50 -6.73 -8.92
CA VAL A 109 17.74 -7.58 -8.00
C VAL A 109 16.38 -7.93 -8.61
N VAL A 110 15.66 -6.94 -9.14
CA VAL A 110 14.40 -7.16 -9.86
C VAL A 110 14.65 -8.02 -11.11
N ALA A 111 15.66 -7.72 -11.91
CA ALA A 111 16.01 -8.53 -13.08
C ALA A 111 16.36 -9.98 -12.70
N LEU A 112 17.06 -10.22 -11.58
CA LEU A 112 17.36 -11.56 -11.08
C LEU A 112 16.13 -12.29 -10.55
N VAL A 113 15.22 -11.62 -9.85
CA VAL A 113 13.92 -12.21 -9.44
C VAL A 113 13.06 -12.54 -10.66
N VAL A 114 13.11 -11.68 -11.67
CA VAL A 114 12.51 -11.88 -12.98
C VAL A 114 13.23 -13.00 -13.77
N ALA A 115 14.34 -13.58 -13.30
CA ALA A 115 15.24 -14.41 -14.12
C ALA A 115 15.19 -15.96 -13.98
N ALA A 116 14.04 -16.59 -13.75
CA ALA A 116 13.91 -18.07 -13.82
C ALA A 116 13.15 -18.57 -15.10
N GLY A 117 12.68 -19.82 -15.28
CA GLY A 117 12.68 -21.00 -14.38
C GLY A 117 13.11 -22.34 -15.00
N ALA A 118 12.52 -22.78 -16.10
CA ALA A 118 12.40 -24.22 -16.37
C ALA A 118 13.56 -24.87 -17.17
N VAL A 119 14.58 -25.39 -16.47
CA VAL A 119 15.46 -26.46 -17.01
C VAL A 119 15.06 -27.83 -16.43
N GLY A 120 13.99 -28.42 -16.95
CA GLY A 120 13.52 -29.75 -16.55
C GLY A 120 14.38 -30.90 -17.13
N SER A 121 14.99 -31.74 -16.28
CA SER A 121 15.64 -32.98 -16.75
C SER A 121 15.73 -34.17 -15.77
N TYR A 122 14.76 -34.36 -14.86
CA TYR A 122 14.40 -35.72 -14.40
C TYR A 122 12.94 -35.81 -13.89
N PHE A 123 12.41 -37.04 -13.80
CA PHE A 123 11.04 -37.38 -13.33
C PHE A 123 9.82 -36.89 -14.14
N ALA A 124 9.75 -37.33 -15.40
CA ALA A 124 8.46 -37.46 -16.09
C ALA A 124 7.63 -38.65 -15.55
N PHE A 125 7.04 -38.54 -14.35
CA PHE A 125 5.82 -39.26 -13.91
C PHE A 125 5.38 -38.83 -12.49
N LEU A 126 4.47 -37.85 -12.40
CA LEU A 126 3.42 -37.72 -11.36
C LEU A 126 2.44 -36.60 -11.78
N GLN A 127 1.36 -36.38 -11.01
CA GLN A 127 0.20 -35.59 -11.44
C GLN A 127 0.02 -34.32 -10.60
N GLN A 128 -0.49 -33.26 -11.26
CA GLN A 128 -1.02 -32.00 -10.70
C GLN A 128 0.01 -31.00 -10.11
N SER A 129 -0.13 -29.74 -10.53
CA SER A 129 0.17 -28.52 -9.76
C SER A 129 1.52 -28.49 -9.01
N SER A 130 2.63 -28.74 -9.72
CA SER A 130 3.97 -28.66 -9.14
C SER A 130 4.53 -27.24 -9.18
N VAL A 131 4.59 -26.58 -8.02
CA VAL A 131 5.57 -25.52 -7.73
C VAL A 131 6.99 -26.07 -7.97
N ALA A 132 7.98 -25.21 -8.24
CA ALA A 132 9.37 -25.66 -8.38
C ALA A 132 9.84 -26.43 -7.13
N ALA A 133 10.72 -27.42 -7.32
CA ALA A 133 11.36 -28.09 -6.20
C ALA A 133 12.41 -27.16 -5.58
N GLY A 134 12.35 -26.97 -4.26
CA GLY A 134 13.26 -26.07 -3.56
C GLY A 134 14.68 -26.63 -3.46
N ALA A 135 15.65 -25.74 -3.23
CA ALA A 135 17.05 -26.11 -3.14
C ALA A 135 17.44 -26.64 -1.76
N SER A 136 18.57 -27.36 -1.69
CA SER A 136 19.11 -27.89 -0.43
C SER A 136 19.80 -26.84 0.46
N SER A 137 20.07 -25.64 -0.07
CA SER A 137 20.68 -24.51 0.65
C SER A 137 20.24 -23.16 0.07
N PRO A 138 20.37 -22.05 0.83
CA PRO A 138 20.10 -20.69 0.33
C PRO A 138 20.89 -20.35 -0.93
N THR A 139 22.20 -20.64 -0.93
CA THR A 139 23.10 -20.37 -2.08
C THR A 139 22.66 -21.10 -3.34
N GLU A 140 22.21 -22.36 -3.24
CA GLU A 140 21.72 -23.08 -4.41
C GLU A 140 20.32 -22.61 -4.84
N ALA A 141 19.48 -22.11 -3.93
CA ALA A 141 18.19 -21.49 -4.28
C ALA A 141 18.40 -20.25 -5.16
N VAL A 142 19.33 -19.38 -4.77
CA VAL A 142 19.68 -18.15 -5.51
C VAL A 142 20.55 -18.45 -6.74
N ARG A 143 21.36 -19.51 -6.72
CA ARG A 143 22.05 -20.01 -7.93
C ARG A 143 21.04 -20.48 -8.97
N THR A 144 20.04 -21.27 -8.56
CA THR A 144 18.92 -21.67 -9.43
C THR A 144 18.31 -20.41 -10.03
N LEU A 145 17.75 -19.52 -9.19
CA LEU A 145 17.10 -18.27 -9.61
C LEU A 145 17.84 -17.55 -10.74
N ALA A 146 19.15 -17.33 -10.58
CA ALA A 146 19.90 -16.53 -11.51
C ALA A 146 20.19 -17.22 -12.87
N THR A 147 20.15 -18.56 -12.93
CA THR A 147 20.52 -19.33 -14.14
C THR A 147 19.40 -19.56 -15.14
N SER A 148 18.17 -19.17 -14.82
CA SER A 148 17.01 -19.89 -15.33
C SER A 148 16.15 -19.14 -16.37
N PHE A 149 16.38 -17.84 -16.60
CA PHE A 149 15.82 -17.07 -17.73
C PHE A 149 16.57 -17.28 -19.05
N GLU A 150 17.47 -18.28 -19.12
CA GLU A 150 18.24 -18.62 -20.32
C GLU A 150 17.31 -19.20 -21.42
N GLY A 151 16.43 -18.35 -21.95
CA GLY A 151 15.32 -18.67 -22.85
C GLY A 151 14.18 -17.64 -22.87
N GLY A 152 13.99 -16.82 -21.82
CA GLY A 152 12.89 -15.83 -21.73
C GLY A 152 11.62 -16.30 -20.98
N ASP A 153 11.75 -17.29 -20.11
CA ASP A 153 10.65 -17.95 -19.38
C ASP A 153 10.17 -17.18 -18.14
N LEU A 154 9.41 -16.09 -18.36
CA LEU A 154 8.95 -15.22 -17.27
C LEU A 154 7.95 -15.87 -16.31
N ALA A 155 7.07 -16.75 -16.78
CA ALA A 155 6.21 -17.53 -15.90
C ALA A 155 7.07 -18.41 -14.97
N GLY A 156 8.05 -19.13 -15.56
CA GLY A 156 9.03 -19.92 -14.83
C GLY A 156 9.81 -19.10 -13.80
N ALA A 157 10.13 -17.82 -14.08
CA ALA A 157 10.72 -16.90 -13.11
C ALA A 157 10.05 -16.95 -11.76
N LEU A 158 8.74 -16.71 -11.82
CA LEU A 158 7.88 -16.58 -10.66
C LEU A 158 7.64 -17.96 -10.03
N THR A 159 7.61 -19.06 -10.80
CA THR A 159 7.54 -20.43 -10.24
C THR A 159 8.73 -20.85 -9.37
N SER A 160 9.88 -20.17 -9.49
CA SER A 160 11.09 -20.48 -8.72
C SER A 160 11.13 -19.84 -7.32
N LEU A 161 10.29 -18.83 -7.09
CA LEU A 161 10.21 -18.08 -5.83
C LEU A 161 9.61 -18.92 -4.69
N ALA A 162 9.68 -18.39 -3.48
CA ALA A 162 8.96 -18.94 -2.33
C ALA A 162 7.49 -19.21 -2.71
N PRO A 163 6.92 -20.40 -2.44
CA PRO A 163 5.61 -20.82 -2.93
C PRO A 163 4.46 -19.79 -2.82
N SER A 164 4.43 -19.00 -1.75
CA SER A 164 3.44 -17.91 -1.58
C SER A 164 3.70 -16.72 -2.51
N GLU A 165 4.92 -16.20 -2.56
CA GLU A 165 5.35 -15.13 -3.48
C GLU A 165 5.21 -15.55 -4.94
N SER A 166 5.46 -16.83 -5.21
CA SER A 166 5.29 -17.46 -6.52
C SER A 166 3.84 -17.33 -6.99
N ALA A 167 2.89 -17.87 -6.22
CA ALA A 167 1.47 -17.79 -6.53
C ALA A 167 0.98 -16.33 -6.65
N LEU A 168 1.42 -15.44 -5.76
CA LEU A 168 1.09 -14.01 -5.79
C LEU A 168 1.47 -13.29 -7.09
N LEU A 169 2.45 -13.82 -7.83
CA LEU A 169 2.98 -13.20 -9.05
C LEU A 169 2.60 -13.99 -10.32
N THR A 170 2.50 -15.32 -10.26
CA THR A 170 2.02 -16.13 -11.40
C THR A 170 0.51 -15.99 -11.60
N ASP A 171 -0.29 -16.07 -10.53
CA ASP A 171 -1.76 -16.07 -10.62
C ASP A 171 -2.30 -14.87 -11.42
N PRO A 172 -1.89 -13.62 -11.15
CA PRO A 172 -2.37 -12.48 -11.90
C PRO A 172 -1.66 -12.25 -13.24
N LEU A 173 -0.51 -12.88 -13.51
CA LEU A 173 0.23 -12.66 -14.75
C LEU A 173 -0.55 -13.18 -15.97
N ASP A 174 -1.12 -14.39 -15.87
CA ASP A 174 -1.93 -14.98 -16.93
C ASP A 174 -3.19 -14.14 -17.21
N GLU A 175 -3.89 -13.70 -16.17
CA GLU A 175 -5.04 -12.81 -16.31
C GLU A 175 -4.65 -11.44 -16.91
N ALA A 176 -3.54 -10.85 -16.47
CA ALA A 176 -3.05 -9.58 -17.00
C ALA A 176 -2.65 -9.69 -18.48
N VAL A 177 -1.97 -10.76 -18.89
CA VAL A 177 -1.64 -11.01 -20.29
C VAL A 177 -2.91 -11.22 -21.12
N ALA A 178 -3.90 -11.97 -20.62
CA ALA A 178 -5.18 -12.15 -21.30
C ALA A 178 -5.94 -10.82 -21.47
N GLU A 179 -5.95 -9.96 -20.46
CA GLU A 179 -6.55 -8.63 -20.52
C GLU A 179 -5.78 -7.68 -21.45
N TYR A 180 -4.45 -7.70 -21.44
CA TYR A 180 -3.64 -6.90 -22.38
C TYR A 180 -3.77 -7.37 -23.84
N LYS A 181 -4.01 -8.66 -24.09
CA LYS A 181 -4.43 -9.17 -25.41
C LYS A 181 -5.82 -8.64 -25.78
N ARG A 182 -6.80 -8.78 -24.89
CA ARG A 182 -8.18 -8.29 -25.09
C ARG A 182 -8.20 -6.80 -25.45
N LEU A 183 -7.36 -6.00 -24.78
CA LEU A 183 -7.23 -4.55 -24.98
C LEU A 183 -6.39 -4.15 -26.21
N GLY A 184 -5.73 -5.10 -26.88
CA GLY A 184 -4.94 -4.87 -28.10
C GLY A 184 -3.51 -4.36 -27.88
N VAL A 185 -2.98 -4.49 -26.67
CA VAL A 185 -1.59 -4.13 -26.32
C VAL A 185 -0.64 -5.24 -26.76
N PHE A 186 -0.94 -6.47 -26.36
CA PHE A 186 -0.19 -7.67 -26.76
C PHE A 186 -0.81 -8.34 -27.98
N THR A 187 0.01 -9.08 -28.73
CA THR A 187 -0.45 -9.94 -29.82
C THR A 187 -1.09 -11.21 -29.28
N GLU A 188 -1.97 -11.83 -30.08
CA GLU A 188 -2.71 -13.06 -29.69
C GLU A 188 -1.78 -14.22 -29.30
N ASP A 189 -0.57 -14.25 -29.85
CA ASP A 189 0.51 -15.21 -29.62
C ASP A 189 1.48 -14.83 -28.49
N ALA A 190 1.26 -13.74 -27.76
CA ALA A 190 2.05 -13.40 -26.58
C ALA A 190 1.95 -14.49 -25.49
N ASP A 191 3.06 -14.88 -24.90
CA ASP A 191 3.14 -16.02 -23.99
C ASP A 191 4.01 -15.64 -22.75
N PRO A 192 3.48 -15.71 -21.52
CA PRO A 192 4.29 -15.45 -20.32
C PRO A 192 5.35 -16.54 -20.08
N GLU A 193 5.17 -17.77 -20.57
CA GLU A 193 6.19 -18.83 -20.54
C GLU A 193 7.31 -18.60 -21.58
N GLN A 194 7.11 -17.71 -22.56
CA GLN A 194 8.01 -17.49 -23.69
C GLN A 194 8.02 -16.01 -24.13
N LEU A 195 8.58 -15.12 -23.30
CA LEU A 195 8.62 -13.67 -23.57
C LEU A 195 9.64 -13.33 -24.66
N SER A 196 9.21 -13.42 -25.92
CA SER A 196 10.02 -13.09 -27.09
C SER A 196 10.58 -11.66 -27.03
N GLY A 197 11.81 -11.46 -27.51
CA GLY A 197 12.48 -10.17 -27.49
C GLY A 197 13.03 -9.71 -26.14
N LEU A 198 12.96 -10.52 -25.08
CA LEU A 198 13.75 -10.33 -23.86
C LEU A 198 14.57 -11.59 -23.54
N SER A 199 15.81 -11.40 -23.12
CA SER A 199 16.65 -12.49 -22.62
C SER A 199 17.63 -11.98 -21.56
N VAL A 200 17.83 -12.80 -20.54
CA VAL A 200 18.78 -12.56 -19.45
C VAL A 200 19.70 -13.78 -19.39
N THR A 201 20.97 -13.57 -19.04
CA THR A 201 21.98 -14.63 -19.03
C THR A 201 22.98 -14.33 -17.93
N ALA A 202 23.05 -15.21 -16.92
CA ALA A 202 23.95 -15.06 -15.78
C ALA A 202 25.08 -16.09 -15.84
N ARG A 203 26.33 -15.65 -15.69
CA ARG A 203 27.52 -16.49 -15.91
C ARG A 203 28.54 -16.35 -14.80
N ASN A 204 29.20 -17.47 -14.48
CA ASN A 204 30.33 -17.53 -13.53
C ASN A 204 30.04 -16.95 -12.14
N LEU A 205 28.78 -17.03 -11.69
CA LEU A 205 28.29 -16.48 -10.43
C LEU A 205 29.07 -17.00 -9.22
N ARG A 206 29.47 -16.08 -8.34
CA ARG A 206 30.27 -16.36 -7.14
C ARG A 206 29.53 -15.85 -5.91
N PHE A 207 29.35 -16.72 -4.93
CA PHE A 207 28.72 -16.38 -3.67
C PHE A 207 29.76 -16.42 -2.55
N ASP A 208 29.65 -15.51 -1.59
CA ASP A 208 30.41 -15.61 -0.33
C ASP A 208 29.61 -16.41 0.70
N GLU A 209 29.75 -17.74 0.62
CA GLU A 209 29.15 -18.70 1.56
C GLU A 209 29.65 -18.53 3.01
N GLN A 210 30.77 -17.83 3.25
CA GLN A 210 31.26 -17.55 4.60
C GLN A 210 30.64 -16.28 5.19
N ALA A 211 30.02 -15.44 4.36
CA ALA A 211 29.32 -14.22 4.74
C ALA A 211 27.79 -14.32 4.63
N GLU A 212 27.23 -15.53 4.50
CA GLU A 212 25.79 -15.80 4.61
C GLU A 212 25.25 -15.28 5.96
N GLU A 213 24.21 -14.43 5.92
CA GLU A 213 23.60 -13.89 7.13
C GLU A 213 22.32 -14.64 7.47
N ARG A 214 22.25 -15.21 8.67
CA ARG A 214 21.05 -15.88 9.19
C ARG A 214 20.19 -14.88 9.94
N VAL A 215 19.07 -14.51 9.34
CA VAL A 215 18.05 -13.64 9.96
C VAL A 215 17.30 -14.43 11.04
N ASN A 216 16.84 -15.63 10.69
CA ASN A 216 16.22 -16.58 11.60
C ASN A 216 16.33 -18.03 11.04
N ASP A 217 15.68 -19.02 11.67
CA ASP A 217 15.74 -20.43 11.23
C ASP A 217 15.15 -20.66 9.81
N ARG A 218 14.32 -19.73 9.31
CA ARG A 218 13.64 -19.81 8.02
C ARG A 218 14.13 -18.80 6.97
N VAL A 219 14.94 -17.81 7.31
CA VAL A 219 15.45 -16.79 6.36
C VAL A 219 16.97 -16.65 6.44
N ALA A 220 17.61 -16.68 5.27
CA ALA A 220 19.04 -16.49 5.09
C ALA A 220 19.34 -15.55 3.92
N ILE A 221 20.26 -14.60 4.11
CA ILE A 221 20.70 -13.69 3.06
C ILE A 221 21.99 -14.23 2.43
N THR A 222 21.92 -14.52 1.14
CA THR A 222 23.08 -14.87 0.31
C THR A 222 23.74 -13.59 -0.21
N LYS A 223 25.06 -13.65 -0.44
CA LYS A 223 25.84 -12.53 -0.99
C LYS A 223 26.51 -12.94 -2.28
N LEU A 224 26.04 -12.39 -3.38
CA LEU A 224 26.60 -12.59 -4.72
C LEU A 224 27.70 -11.53 -4.95
N THR A 225 28.95 -12.00 -5.07
CA THR A 225 30.19 -11.19 -5.03
C THR A 225 30.94 -11.13 -6.36
N GLY A 226 30.37 -11.69 -7.43
CA GLY A 226 30.99 -11.67 -8.75
C GLY A 226 30.29 -12.60 -9.74
N GLY A 227 30.67 -12.47 -11.01
CA GLY A 227 29.99 -13.07 -12.14
C GLY A 227 29.33 -12.00 -12.99
N THR A 228 28.84 -12.40 -14.17
CA THR A 228 28.40 -11.48 -15.21
C THR A 228 26.92 -11.70 -15.50
N ILE A 229 26.13 -10.63 -15.52
CA ILE A 229 24.71 -10.65 -15.92
C ILE A 229 24.58 -9.83 -17.20
N THR A 230 24.10 -10.47 -18.27
CA THR A 230 23.78 -9.82 -19.56
C THR A 230 22.27 -9.78 -19.71
N ILE A 231 21.72 -8.63 -20.10
CA ILE A 231 20.31 -8.42 -20.44
C ILE A 231 20.27 -7.94 -21.90
N LYS A 232 19.59 -8.67 -22.79
CA LYS A 232 19.32 -8.26 -24.18
C LYS A 232 17.83 -8.04 -24.38
N GLY A 233 17.48 -6.85 -24.87
CA GLY A 233 16.14 -6.51 -25.36
C GLY A 233 16.14 -6.39 -26.90
N ASP A 234 15.02 -6.72 -27.53
CA ASP A 234 14.83 -6.63 -28.98
C ASP A 234 13.41 -6.15 -29.33
N ALA A 235 13.27 -4.86 -29.67
CA ALA A 235 11.99 -4.21 -29.90
C ALA A 235 11.17 -4.87 -31.04
N ALA A 236 11.85 -5.49 -32.00
CA ALA A 236 11.23 -6.19 -33.11
C ALA A 236 10.52 -7.47 -32.65
N GLU A 237 11.11 -8.21 -31.71
CA GLU A 237 10.65 -9.53 -31.25
C GLU A 237 9.65 -9.47 -30.09
N LEU A 238 9.55 -8.36 -29.34
CA LEU A 238 8.55 -8.20 -28.26
C LEU A 238 7.12 -8.53 -28.73
N PRO A 239 6.25 -9.19 -27.92
CA PRO A 239 4.91 -9.58 -28.35
C PRO A 239 3.87 -8.45 -28.23
N LEU A 240 4.27 -7.23 -28.61
CA LEU A 240 3.44 -6.02 -28.67
C LEU A 240 2.81 -5.85 -30.06
N THR A 241 1.59 -5.32 -30.13
CA THR A 241 0.96 -4.99 -31.42
C THR A 241 1.69 -3.83 -32.12
N PRO A 242 1.63 -3.73 -33.47
CA PRO A 242 2.42 -2.73 -34.21
C PRO A 242 2.16 -1.28 -33.77
N GLU A 243 0.90 -0.95 -33.47
CA GLU A 243 0.48 0.38 -32.97
C GLU A 243 1.18 0.75 -31.66
N PHE A 244 1.31 -0.21 -30.74
CA PHE A 244 2.00 -0.03 -29.46
C PHE A 244 3.53 -0.04 -29.62
N LYS A 245 4.09 -0.85 -30.52
CA LYS A 245 5.53 -0.82 -30.85
C LYS A 245 5.95 0.53 -31.43
N GLU A 246 5.24 1.01 -32.45
CA GLU A 246 5.52 2.31 -33.07
C GLU A 246 5.46 3.44 -32.04
N ARG A 247 4.50 3.39 -31.09
CA ARG A 247 4.41 4.40 -30.03
C ARG A 247 5.46 4.24 -28.93
N MET A 248 5.81 3.03 -28.51
CA MET A 248 6.76 2.77 -27.41
C MET A 248 8.20 3.11 -27.78
N PHE A 249 8.59 2.89 -29.04
CA PHE A 249 9.97 3.11 -29.52
C PHE A 249 10.10 4.35 -30.42
N ASP A 250 9.15 5.30 -30.32
CA ASP A 250 9.05 6.53 -31.13
C ASP A 250 9.31 6.31 -32.64
N GLY A 251 8.83 5.16 -33.15
CA GLY A 251 8.94 4.72 -34.55
C GLY A 251 10.10 3.78 -34.88
N ASP A 252 11.16 3.68 -34.05
CA ASP A 252 12.27 2.74 -34.29
C ASP A 252 12.02 1.38 -33.64
N THR A 253 11.21 0.57 -34.31
CA THR A 253 10.91 -0.81 -33.89
C THR A 253 12.06 -1.79 -34.19
N THR A 254 13.25 -1.30 -34.55
CA THR A 254 14.45 -2.11 -34.82
C THR A 254 15.55 -1.98 -33.77
N VAL A 255 15.27 -1.31 -32.66
CA VAL A 255 16.19 -1.19 -31.51
C VAL A 255 16.41 -2.54 -30.84
N THR A 256 17.61 -3.09 -30.99
CA THR A 256 18.19 -4.10 -30.11
C THR A 256 19.12 -3.40 -29.12
N ASP A 257 18.98 -3.66 -27.82
CA ASP A 257 19.92 -3.21 -26.79
C ASP A 257 20.50 -4.40 -26.02
N THR A 258 21.68 -4.24 -25.43
CA THR A 258 22.34 -5.27 -24.63
C THR A 258 23.21 -4.64 -23.54
N GLU A 259 22.68 -4.59 -22.33
CA GLU A 259 23.45 -4.22 -21.13
C GLU A 259 24.18 -5.45 -20.57
N THR A 260 25.33 -5.24 -19.96
CA THR A 260 26.08 -6.30 -19.27
C THR A 260 26.81 -5.71 -18.09
N VAL A 261 26.60 -6.31 -16.92
CA VAL A 261 27.15 -5.91 -15.63
C VAL A 261 28.08 -7.03 -15.16
N ASP A 262 29.34 -6.73 -14.84
CA ASP A 262 30.16 -7.63 -14.03
C ASP A 262 30.07 -7.24 -12.56
N LEU A 263 29.54 -8.13 -11.75
CA LEU A 263 29.23 -7.92 -10.34
C LEU A 263 30.47 -7.70 -9.46
N ALA A 264 31.68 -7.97 -9.98
CA ALA A 264 32.94 -7.72 -9.29
C ALA A 264 33.67 -6.44 -9.76
N GLU A 265 33.22 -5.80 -10.85
CA GLU A 265 33.84 -4.58 -11.40
C GLU A 265 32.89 -3.36 -11.38
N ASP A 266 31.59 -3.56 -11.61
CA ASP A 266 30.60 -2.47 -11.72
C ASP A 266 29.86 -2.16 -10.41
N VAL A 267 29.67 -3.15 -9.53
CA VAL A 267 28.92 -3.04 -8.27
C VAL A 267 29.88 -2.89 -7.09
N ASP A 268 29.69 -1.86 -6.26
CA ASP A 268 30.64 -1.52 -5.18
C ASP A 268 30.46 -2.38 -3.91
N GLU A 269 29.34 -3.11 -3.78
CA GLU A 269 28.97 -3.95 -2.64
C GLU A 269 28.35 -5.29 -3.13
N PRO A 270 28.42 -6.39 -2.36
CA PRO A 270 27.81 -7.66 -2.76
C PRO A 270 26.29 -7.55 -2.93
N VAL A 271 25.75 -8.13 -4.00
CA VAL A 271 24.29 -8.18 -4.20
C VAL A 271 23.69 -9.13 -3.16
N ARG A 272 22.88 -8.57 -2.25
CA ARG A 272 22.20 -9.29 -1.17
C ARG A 272 20.89 -9.85 -1.69
N ILE A 273 20.70 -11.18 -1.60
CA ILE A 273 19.48 -11.88 -2.04
C ILE A 273 19.04 -12.85 -0.95
N ALA A 274 17.82 -12.68 -0.46
CA ALA A 274 17.21 -13.51 0.55
C ALA A 274 16.72 -14.84 -0.02
N ALA A 275 16.89 -15.91 0.75
CA ALA A 275 16.18 -17.16 0.57
C ALA A 275 15.36 -17.49 1.82
N VAL A 276 14.13 -17.97 1.60
CA VAL A 276 13.19 -18.42 2.63
C VAL A 276 13.13 -19.95 2.60
N LYS A 277 12.89 -20.56 3.75
CA LYS A 277 12.78 -22.02 3.91
C LYS A 277 11.33 -22.43 4.11
N GLU A 278 10.79 -23.19 3.17
CA GLU A 278 9.43 -23.72 3.21
C GLU A 278 9.42 -25.23 3.00
N ASN A 279 8.58 -25.93 3.77
CA ASN A 279 8.43 -27.40 3.75
C ASN A 279 9.73 -28.23 3.94
N GLY A 280 10.86 -27.58 4.25
CA GLY A 280 12.18 -28.19 4.43
C GLY A 280 13.23 -27.75 3.41
N GLU A 281 12.79 -27.17 2.29
CA GLU A 281 13.61 -26.76 1.14
C GLU A 281 13.77 -25.23 1.10
N TRP A 282 14.76 -24.72 0.34
CA TRP A 282 15.07 -23.29 0.24
C TRP A 282 14.64 -22.71 -1.10
N TYR A 283 14.01 -21.53 -1.04
CA TYR A 283 13.52 -20.79 -2.20
C TYR A 283 14.05 -19.35 -2.15
N PRO A 284 14.41 -18.73 -3.28
CA PRO A 284 14.60 -17.27 -3.33
C PRO A 284 13.32 -16.53 -2.94
N SER A 285 13.46 -15.35 -2.32
CA SER A 285 12.34 -14.47 -1.99
C SER A 285 12.61 -13.05 -2.49
N LEU A 286 11.68 -12.50 -3.27
CA LEU A 286 11.63 -11.10 -3.66
C LEU A 286 11.38 -10.21 -2.44
N PHE A 287 10.37 -10.51 -1.62
CA PHE A 287 9.93 -9.56 -0.60
C PHE A 287 10.94 -9.42 0.54
N TYR A 288 11.54 -10.52 1.01
CA TYR A 288 12.66 -10.44 1.95
C TYR A 288 13.90 -9.82 1.32
N THR A 289 14.14 -9.99 0.02
CA THR A 289 15.27 -9.30 -0.64
C THR A 289 15.05 -7.79 -0.69
N ILE A 290 13.85 -7.30 -1.01
CA ILE A 290 13.51 -5.87 -0.95
C ILE A 290 13.70 -5.34 0.48
N ALA A 291 13.11 -6.02 1.48
CA ALA A 291 13.17 -5.58 2.86
C ALA A 291 14.59 -5.60 3.43
N ASP A 292 15.39 -6.63 3.13
CA ASP A 292 16.78 -6.73 3.59
C ASP A 292 17.67 -5.63 3.01
N ASN A 293 17.52 -5.32 1.71
CA ASN A 293 18.26 -4.23 1.08
C ASN A 293 17.79 -2.86 1.64
N ALA A 294 16.50 -2.67 1.94
CA ALA A 294 15.99 -1.44 2.56
C ALA A 294 16.52 -1.24 3.99
N LEU A 295 16.52 -2.30 4.82
CA LEU A 295 17.11 -2.26 6.17
C LEU A 295 18.62 -1.98 6.11
N GLN A 296 19.34 -2.64 5.18
CA GLN A 296 20.76 -2.43 4.96
C GLN A 296 21.10 -0.98 4.53
N ASP A 297 20.21 -0.33 3.77
CA ASP A 297 20.42 1.05 3.31
C ASP A 297 20.24 2.10 4.42
N GLU A 298 19.31 1.86 5.36
CA GLU A 298 19.14 2.66 6.59
C GLU A 298 20.13 2.24 7.71
N GLY A 299 20.92 1.19 7.50
CA GLY A 299 21.87 0.66 8.49
C GLY A 299 21.21 -0.07 9.67
N LEU A 300 19.96 -0.50 9.50
CA LEU A 300 19.17 -1.27 10.46
C LEU A 300 19.48 -2.76 10.38
N ALA A 301 19.18 -3.48 11.46
CA ALA A 301 19.29 -4.94 11.54
C ALA A 301 17.91 -5.56 11.75
N TRP A 302 17.69 -6.76 11.19
CA TRP A 302 16.44 -7.49 11.32
C TRP A 302 16.02 -7.71 12.79
N PRO A 303 14.72 -7.60 13.12
CA PRO A 303 14.21 -7.93 14.45
C PRO A 303 14.49 -9.37 14.87
N SER A 304 14.73 -9.58 16.16
CA SER A 304 14.90 -10.91 16.77
C SER A 304 13.58 -11.58 17.18
N GLN A 305 12.46 -10.91 16.95
CA GLN A 305 11.10 -11.36 17.21
C GLN A 305 10.19 -10.87 16.08
N SER A 306 9.19 -11.67 15.71
CA SER A 306 8.17 -11.32 14.72
C SER A 306 6.84 -10.96 15.41
N ILE A 307 6.02 -10.12 14.78
CA ILE A 307 4.60 -9.96 15.17
C ILE A 307 3.86 -11.25 14.79
N PRO A 308 3.07 -11.86 15.69
CA PRO A 308 2.32 -13.09 15.37
C PRO A 308 1.27 -12.85 14.27
N ALA A 309 0.76 -13.93 13.68
CA ALA A 309 -0.38 -13.86 12.78
C ALA A 309 -1.64 -14.38 13.51
N GLU A 310 -2.63 -13.50 13.67
CA GLU A 310 -3.82 -13.74 14.50
C GLU A 310 -5.09 -13.43 13.70
N GLY A 311 -5.29 -14.22 12.64
CA GLY A 311 -6.40 -14.08 11.69
C GLY A 311 -7.79 -14.29 12.30
N ALA A 312 -8.81 -13.85 11.56
CA ALA A 312 -10.21 -13.83 12.02
C ALA A 312 -10.98 -15.13 11.73
N GLY A 313 -12.23 -15.22 12.21
CA GLY A 313 -13.12 -16.37 11.99
C GLY A 313 -13.92 -16.34 10.69
N SER A 314 -13.88 -15.23 9.94
CA SER A 314 -14.44 -15.11 8.58
C SER A 314 -13.72 -14.01 7.77
N PRO A 315 -13.88 -13.96 6.43
CA PRO A 315 -13.44 -12.85 5.60
C PRO A 315 -13.92 -11.49 6.12
N ASP A 316 -15.21 -11.39 6.46
CA ASP A 316 -15.85 -10.16 6.90
C ASP A 316 -15.27 -9.69 8.25
N GLU A 317 -14.97 -10.62 9.16
CA GLU A 317 -14.29 -10.31 10.43
C GLU A 317 -12.84 -9.87 10.23
N ALA A 318 -12.12 -10.43 9.25
CA ALA A 318 -10.74 -10.01 8.94
C ALA A 318 -10.70 -8.58 8.42
N ILE A 319 -11.57 -8.25 7.46
CA ILE A 319 -11.70 -6.90 6.87
C ILE A 319 -12.15 -5.90 7.94
N LYS A 320 -13.18 -6.25 8.73
CA LYS A 320 -13.63 -5.41 9.86
C LYS A 320 -12.53 -5.21 10.90
N GLY A 321 -11.69 -6.23 11.12
CA GLY A 321 -10.50 -6.17 11.96
C GLY A 321 -9.49 -5.14 11.46
N VAL A 322 -9.06 -5.23 10.19
CA VAL A 322 -8.07 -4.32 9.60
C VAL A 322 -8.58 -2.88 9.58
N VAL A 323 -9.85 -2.65 9.20
CA VAL A 323 -10.42 -1.29 9.18
C VAL A 323 -10.53 -0.71 10.59
N ASN A 324 -10.92 -1.50 11.60
CA ASN A 324 -10.95 -1.04 12.99
C ASN A 324 -9.54 -0.77 13.54
N ALA A 325 -8.57 -1.60 13.21
CA ALA A 325 -7.18 -1.41 13.62
C ALA A 325 -6.60 -0.11 13.00
N ALA A 326 -6.78 0.09 11.70
CA ALA A 326 -6.38 1.32 11.01
C ALA A 326 -7.09 2.57 11.55
N LEU A 327 -8.40 2.49 11.85
CA LEU A 327 -9.11 3.59 12.53
C LEU A 327 -8.62 3.85 13.95
N GLY A 328 -8.12 2.83 14.65
CA GLY A 328 -7.53 2.95 15.98
C GLY A 328 -6.09 3.46 16.02
N GLY A 329 -5.37 3.46 14.89
CA GLY A 329 -3.91 3.65 14.84
C GLY A 329 -3.11 2.39 15.22
N ASP A 330 -3.77 1.23 15.30
CA ASP A 330 -3.20 -0.04 15.77
C ASP A 330 -2.49 -0.79 14.63
N LEU A 331 -1.27 -0.37 14.33
CA LEU A 331 -0.44 -0.98 13.27
C LEU A 331 -0.05 -2.42 13.62
N GLU A 332 0.08 -2.77 14.90
CA GLU A 332 0.36 -4.14 15.33
C GLU A 332 -0.81 -5.05 14.91
N ARG A 333 -2.06 -4.67 15.21
CA ARG A 333 -3.24 -5.44 14.81
C ARG A 333 -3.50 -5.42 13.30
N VAL A 334 -3.06 -4.40 12.56
CA VAL A 334 -3.04 -4.44 11.08
C VAL A 334 -2.09 -5.52 10.58
N ILE A 335 -0.86 -5.60 11.11
CA ILE A 335 0.13 -6.60 10.72
C ILE A 335 -0.31 -8.01 11.13
N GLU A 336 -0.87 -8.20 12.33
CA GLU A 336 -1.42 -9.48 12.80
C GLU A 336 -2.49 -10.08 11.85
N LEU A 337 -3.16 -9.24 11.05
CA LEU A 337 -4.24 -9.61 10.13
C LEU A 337 -3.80 -9.80 8.67
N LEU A 338 -2.50 -9.68 8.37
CA LEU A 338 -1.93 -10.04 7.08
C LEU A 338 -1.64 -11.55 7.01
N PRO A 339 -1.61 -12.17 5.81
CA PRO A 339 -1.43 -13.62 5.72
C PRO A 339 0.03 -14.00 6.03
N PRO A 340 0.30 -14.95 6.94
CA PRO A 340 1.66 -15.28 7.39
C PRO A 340 2.52 -16.00 6.35
N ASP A 341 1.92 -16.51 5.29
CA ASP A 341 2.57 -17.10 4.11
C ASP A 341 2.95 -16.02 3.09
N GLU A 342 2.02 -15.12 2.74
CA GLU A 342 2.23 -14.05 1.78
C GLU A 342 3.10 -12.90 2.33
N MET A 343 2.74 -12.40 3.51
CA MET A 343 3.29 -11.18 4.12
C MET A 343 4.21 -11.49 5.29
N ALA A 344 4.80 -12.68 5.31
CA ALA A 344 5.71 -13.17 6.35
C ALA A 344 6.87 -12.19 6.65
N VAL A 345 7.29 -11.42 5.64
CA VAL A 345 8.29 -10.36 5.74
C VAL A 345 7.85 -9.19 6.63
N LEU A 346 6.55 -8.83 6.63
CA LEU A 346 5.99 -7.76 7.44
C LEU A 346 5.75 -8.21 8.88
N HIS A 347 5.53 -9.51 9.12
CA HIS A 347 5.58 -10.08 10.46
C HIS A 347 7.01 -10.02 11.05
N ASP A 348 8.04 -10.43 10.28
CA ASP A 348 9.44 -10.43 10.73
C ASP A 348 10.03 -9.01 10.86
N ALA A 349 9.72 -8.09 9.94
CA ALA A 349 10.15 -6.68 10.01
C ALA A 349 9.26 -5.83 10.94
N GLY A 350 8.09 -6.33 11.31
CA GLY A 350 7.00 -5.61 11.97
C GLY A 350 7.41 -4.74 13.17
N PRO A 351 8.23 -5.21 14.12
CA PRO A 351 8.64 -4.39 15.26
C PRO A 351 9.39 -3.10 14.90
N LEU A 352 10.13 -3.06 13.78
CA LEU A 352 10.75 -1.81 13.29
C LEU A 352 9.72 -0.89 12.64
N LEU A 353 8.71 -1.45 11.97
CA LEU A 353 7.59 -0.66 11.42
C LEU A 353 6.78 0.00 12.54
N LEU A 354 6.63 -0.67 13.70
CA LEU A 354 6.02 -0.07 14.90
C LEU A 354 6.91 1.01 15.52
N GLU A 355 8.23 0.82 15.57
CA GLU A 355 9.18 1.79 16.14
C GLU A 355 9.26 3.07 15.29
N GLU A 356 9.32 2.96 13.96
CA GLU A 356 9.43 4.10 13.04
C GLU A 356 8.09 4.81 12.77
N ALA A 357 6.96 4.08 12.72
CA ALA A 357 5.64 4.70 12.55
C ALA A 357 5.17 5.48 13.80
N GLY A 358 5.61 5.05 14.99
CA GLY A 358 5.22 5.63 16.27
C GLY A 358 3.71 5.55 16.54
N ASP A 359 3.19 6.49 17.33
CA ASP A 359 1.75 6.65 17.55
C ASP A 359 1.08 7.15 16.25
N LEU A 360 0.56 6.25 15.42
CA LEU A 360 -0.23 6.63 14.24
C LEU A 360 -1.45 7.48 14.64
N GLU A 361 -1.67 8.61 13.96
CA GLU A 361 -2.86 9.47 14.15
C GLU A 361 -4.13 8.78 13.61
N GLY A 362 -4.67 7.83 14.38
CA GLY A 362 -5.98 7.25 14.16
C GLY A 362 -7.13 8.25 14.36
N ALA A 363 -8.36 7.76 14.20
CA ALA A 363 -9.59 8.49 14.46
C ALA A 363 -10.20 8.07 15.82
N PRO A 364 -9.71 8.60 16.97
CA PRO A 364 -10.11 8.11 18.29
C PRO A 364 -11.61 8.24 18.54
N GLY A 365 -12.25 7.11 18.82
CA GLY A 365 -13.71 6.99 18.97
C GLY A 365 -14.47 6.81 17.65
N ALA A 366 -13.77 6.45 16.56
CA ALA A 366 -14.36 5.84 15.37
C ALA A 366 -14.32 4.31 15.46
N GLU A 367 -15.40 3.64 15.07
CA GLU A 367 -15.49 2.17 15.02
C GLU A 367 -16.42 1.71 13.87
N VAL A 368 -16.07 0.64 13.17
CA VAL A 368 -16.96 -0.05 12.24
C VAL A 368 -17.95 -0.88 13.06
N THR A 369 -19.20 -0.42 13.14
CA THR A 369 -20.27 -1.11 13.87
C THR A 369 -20.89 -2.21 13.02
N ASP A 370 -21.15 -1.92 11.73
CA ASP A 370 -21.71 -2.85 10.74
C ASP A 370 -20.83 -2.90 9.49
N LEU A 371 -20.67 -4.08 8.91
CA LEU A 371 -19.99 -4.31 7.63
C LEU A 371 -20.73 -5.42 6.90
N GLN A 372 -21.02 -5.21 5.63
CA GLN A 372 -21.69 -6.17 4.74
C GLN A 372 -20.91 -6.26 3.43
N THR A 373 -20.76 -7.48 2.95
CA THR A 373 -19.89 -7.86 1.84
C THR A 373 -20.69 -8.69 0.82
N GLU A 374 -20.20 -8.71 -0.41
CA GLU A 374 -20.59 -9.68 -1.43
C GLU A 374 -19.34 -10.44 -1.85
N ASN A 375 -19.25 -11.71 -1.41
CA ASN A 375 -18.05 -12.52 -1.52
C ASN A 375 -18.05 -13.30 -2.84
N THR A 376 -16.98 -13.11 -3.62
CA THR A 376 -16.74 -13.75 -4.93
C THR A 376 -15.39 -14.46 -4.89
N GLU A 377 -15.31 -15.72 -5.29
CA GLU A 377 -14.02 -16.41 -5.38
C GLU A 377 -13.19 -15.85 -6.55
N VAL A 378 -11.90 -15.61 -6.31
CA VAL A 378 -10.89 -15.17 -7.28
C VAL A 378 -9.65 -16.08 -7.19
N GLN A 379 -8.65 -15.89 -8.05
CA GLN A 379 -7.49 -16.79 -8.05
C GLN A 379 -6.67 -16.65 -6.75
N GLY A 380 -6.65 -17.74 -5.98
CA GLY A 380 -5.96 -17.85 -4.69
C GLY A 380 -6.58 -17.06 -3.53
N GLY A 381 -7.86 -16.66 -3.59
CA GLY A 381 -8.54 -16.04 -2.45
C GLY A 381 -10.01 -15.68 -2.69
N THR A 382 -10.67 -15.17 -1.66
CA THR A 382 -12.07 -14.70 -1.73
C THR A 382 -12.10 -13.17 -1.74
N ARG A 383 -12.59 -12.57 -2.82
CA ARG A 383 -12.80 -11.13 -2.97
C ARG A 383 -14.13 -10.72 -2.35
N ALA A 384 -14.07 -10.02 -1.23
CA ALA A 384 -15.22 -9.43 -0.55
C ALA A 384 -15.45 -8.00 -1.06
N THR A 385 -16.44 -7.81 -1.94
CA THR A 385 -16.88 -6.47 -2.36
C THR A 385 -17.68 -5.83 -1.23
N ILE A 386 -17.26 -4.68 -0.72
CA ILE A 386 -17.98 -3.98 0.35
C ILE A 386 -19.29 -3.40 -0.19
N THR A 387 -20.42 -3.90 0.31
CA THR A 387 -21.77 -3.48 -0.11
C THR A 387 -22.43 -2.54 0.89
N SER A 388 -22.08 -2.63 2.17
CA SER A 388 -22.48 -1.64 3.19
C SER A 388 -21.44 -1.56 4.30
N VAL A 389 -21.15 -0.35 4.80
CA VAL A 389 -20.33 -0.15 6.00
C VAL A 389 -20.93 0.96 6.85
N THR A 390 -21.03 0.75 8.17
CA THR A 390 -21.46 1.77 9.12
C THR A 390 -20.35 2.05 10.12
N VAL A 391 -19.83 3.28 10.07
CA VAL A 391 -18.84 3.80 11.03
C VAL A 391 -19.57 4.66 12.07
N SER A 392 -19.47 4.29 13.35
CA SER A 392 -19.83 5.16 14.46
C SER A 392 -18.65 6.08 14.76
N VAL A 393 -18.89 7.37 14.99
CA VAL A 393 -17.88 8.34 15.43
C VAL A 393 -18.47 9.17 16.56
N GLN A 394 -17.96 8.95 17.78
CA GLN A 394 -18.40 9.65 19.00
C GLN A 394 -19.93 9.59 19.29
N GLY A 395 -20.61 8.58 18.74
CA GLY A 395 -22.06 8.36 18.90
C GLY A 395 -22.95 8.94 17.78
N ASP A 396 -22.39 9.68 16.82
CA ASP A 396 -23.00 9.82 15.50
C ASP A 396 -22.67 8.58 14.65
N SER A 397 -23.49 8.25 13.65
CA SER A 397 -23.19 7.19 12.67
C SER A 397 -23.18 7.72 11.24
N VAL A 398 -22.25 7.19 10.44
CA VAL A 398 -22.18 7.36 8.98
C VAL A 398 -22.28 5.97 8.36
N THR A 399 -23.30 5.75 7.54
CA THR A 399 -23.47 4.52 6.74
C THR A 399 -23.16 4.83 5.29
N VAL A 400 -22.38 3.98 4.62
CA VAL A 400 -22.14 4.04 3.18
C VAL A 400 -22.62 2.72 2.57
N THR A 401 -23.55 2.78 1.62
CA THR A 401 -24.14 1.59 0.98
C THR A 401 -24.02 1.68 -0.54
N LYS A 402 -23.58 0.59 -1.17
CA LYS A 402 -23.46 0.42 -2.62
C LYS A 402 -24.83 0.06 -3.23
N SER A 403 -25.19 0.70 -4.34
CA SER A 403 -26.45 0.49 -5.05
C SER A 403 -26.22 0.63 -6.56
N GLY A 404 -25.86 -0.49 -7.20
CA GLY A 404 -25.41 -0.51 -8.59
C GLY A 404 -24.05 0.18 -8.76
N ASP A 405 -23.99 1.14 -9.66
CA ASP A 405 -22.86 2.04 -9.97
C ASP A 405 -22.77 3.27 -9.04
N CYS A 406 -23.56 3.30 -7.96
CA CYS A 406 -23.60 4.42 -7.03
C CYS A 406 -23.32 3.99 -5.59
N TYR A 407 -22.78 4.91 -4.78
CA TYR A 407 -22.71 4.81 -3.33
C TYR A 407 -23.61 5.88 -2.71
N GLU A 408 -24.37 5.49 -1.69
CA GLU A 408 -25.20 6.37 -0.88
C GLU A 408 -24.59 6.50 0.52
N MET A 409 -24.19 7.72 0.89
CA MET A 409 -23.72 8.08 2.22
C MET A 409 -24.87 8.67 3.04
N GLN A 410 -25.23 8.01 4.14
CA GLN A 410 -26.21 8.48 5.11
C GLN A 410 -25.52 8.95 6.39
N ALA A 411 -25.69 10.22 6.74
CA ALA A 411 -25.08 10.83 7.92
C ALA A 411 -26.04 11.83 8.58
N ARG A 412 -26.22 11.73 9.91
CA ARG A 412 -27.07 12.64 10.72
C ARG A 412 -28.48 12.89 10.13
N GLY A 413 -29.09 11.85 9.55
CA GLY A 413 -30.41 11.91 8.93
C GLY A 413 -30.47 12.61 7.56
N ARG A 414 -29.33 12.86 6.92
CA ARG A 414 -29.22 13.24 5.50
C ARG A 414 -28.72 12.03 4.70
N SER A 415 -29.07 12.00 3.42
CA SER A 415 -28.55 11.06 2.43
C SER A 415 -27.96 11.88 1.27
N GLU A 416 -26.73 11.55 0.88
CA GLU A 416 -26.02 12.10 -0.26
C GLU A 416 -25.55 10.92 -1.13
N ARG A 417 -25.79 10.97 -2.45
CA ARG A 417 -25.53 9.85 -3.37
C ARG A 417 -24.56 10.28 -4.46
N LEU A 418 -23.48 9.52 -4.63
CA LEU A 418 -22.49 9.68 -5.68
C LEU A 418 -22.61 8.50 -6.65
N CYS A 419 -22.74 8.79 -7.95
CA CYS A 419 -22.85 7.80 -9.02
C CYS A 419 -21.69 7.92 -10.01
N ALA A 420 -21.48 6.89 -10.84
CA ALA A 420 -20.40 6.86 -11.81
C ALA A 420 -20.41 8.05 -12.77
N ASP A 421 -21.58 8.50 -13.23
CA ASP A 421 -21.74 9.67 -14.09
C ASP A 421 -21.19 10.95 -13.44
N GLN A 422 -21.48 11.14 -12.15
CA GLN A 422 -21.05 12.29 -11.35
C GLN A 422 -19.57 12.21 -10.97
N LEU A 423 -19.07 11.02 -10.61
CA LEU A 423 -17.65 10.84 -10.31
C LEU A 423 -16.79 10.97 -11.56
N ALA A 424 -17.26 10.55 -12.74
CA ALA A 424 -16.57 10.79 -14.01
C ALA A 424 -16.50 12.29 -14.35
N GLN A 425 -17.58 13.04 -14.11
CA GLN A 425 -17.59 14.51 -14.25
C GLN A 425 -16.61 15.18 -13.27
N LEU A 426 -16.53 14.72 -12.02
CA LEU A 426 -15.58 15.23 -11.02
C LEU A 426 -14.13 14.88 -11.38
N ALA A 427 -13.87 13.67 -11.87
CA ALA A 427 -12.54 13.20 -12.27
C ALA A 427 -12.01 13.89 -13.54
N ALA A 428 -12.90 14.28 -14.45
CA ALA A 428 -12.56 15.06 -15.64
C ALA A 428 -12.27 16.55 -15.35
N GLY A 429 -12.64 17.05 -14.17
CA GLY A 429 -12.27 18.38 -13.68
C GLY A 429 -12.88 19.56 -14.46
N GLU A 430 -12.26 20.74 -14.37
CA GLU A 430 -12.67 21.92 -15.13
C GLU A 430 -12.36 21.77 -16.64
N ASP A 431 -11.32 20.99 -16.98
CA ASP A 431 -10.88 20.70 -18.35
C ASP A 431 -11.76 19.67 -19.09
N ALA A 432 -12.81 19.14 -18.44
CA ALA A 432 -13.73 18.15 -19.00
C ALA A 432 -14.39 18.57 -20.34
N ALA A 433 -14.46 19.88 -20.61
CA ALA A 433 -15.00 20.45 -21.85
C ALA A 433 -13.99 20.45 -23.02
N ASP A 434 -12.69 20.48 -22.72
CA ASP A 434 -11.59 20.46 -23.70
C ASP A 434 -10.98 19.05 -23.88
N MET A 435 -11.39 18.09 -23.05
CA MET A 435 -10.98 16.69 -23.11
C MET A 435 -11.42 16.00 -24.42
N PRO A 436 -10.54 15.27 -25.13
CA PRO A 436 -10.91 14.52 -26.33
C PRO A 436 -12.01 13.48 -26.05
N PRO A 437 -13.03 13.30 -26.92
CA PRO A 437 -14.16 12.41 -26.66
C PRO A 437 -13.80 10.95 -26.37
N ALA A 438 -12.66 10.46 -26.88
CA ALA A 438 -12.15 9.12 -26.57
C ALA A 438 -11.67 9.00 -25.10
N VAL A 439 -11.02 10.04 -24.58
CA VAL A 439 -10.52 10.08 -23.20
C VAL A 439 -11.69 10.30 -22.23
N ALA A 440 -12.67 11.14 -22.57
CA ALA A 440 -13.91 11.27 -21.80
C ALA A 440 -14.71 9.95 -21.75
N GLY A 441 -14.76 9.23 -22.88
CA GLY A 441 -15.34 7.88 -22.96
C GLY A 441 -14.63 6.87 -22.04
N MET A 442 -13.30 6.82 -22.09
CA MET A 442 -12.48 6.01 -21.18
C MET A 442 -12.77 6.33 -19.70
N VAL A 443 -12.76 7.61 -19.31
CA VAL A 443 -12.99 8.00 -17.90
C VAL A 443 -14.36 7.53 -17.43
N SER A 444 -15.39 7.63 -18.30
CA SER A 444 -16.73 7.12 -18.01
C SER A 444 -16.78 5.57 -17.93
N ASN A 445 -16.07 4.84 -18.80
CA ASN A 445 -15.98 3.38 -18.75
C ASN A 445 -15.29 2.90 -17.47
N LEU A 446 -14.14 3.51 -17.15
CA LEU A 446 -13.29 3.17 -16.01
C LEU A 446 -14.01 3.44 -14.68
N VAL A 447 -14.53 4.65 -14.49
CA VAL A 447 -15.27 5.02 -13.27
C VAL A 447 -16.57 4.19 -13.15
N GLY A 448 -17.27 3.95 -14.26
CA GLY A 448 -18.42 3.06 -14.31
C GLY A 448 -18.11 1.65 -13.83
N GLY A 449 -17.14 0.99 -14.46
CA GLY A 449 -16.78 -0.39 -14.14
C GLY A 449 -16.20 -0.57 -12.73
N ILE A 450 -15.42 0.40 -12.21
CA ILE A 450 -14.94 0.37 -10.83
C ILE A 450 -16.11 0.51 -9.84
N MET A 451 -17.04 1.45 -10.07
CA MET A 451 -18.17 1.63 -9.15
C MET A 451 -19.20 0.49 -9.25
N GLU A 452 -19.39 -0.10 -10.43
CA GLU A 452 -20.25 -1.27 -10.64
C GLU A 452 -19.66 -2.54 -10.01
N GLN A 453 -18.37 -2.83 -10.17
CA GLN A 453 -17.70 -3.98 -9.50
C GLN A 453 -17.53 -3.76 -7.99
N GLY A 454 -17.32 -2.50 -7.58
CA GLY A 454 -17.19 -2.07 -6.19
C GLY A 454 -15.77 -2.20 -5.62
N VAL A 455 -15.59 -1.65 -4.42
CA VAL A 455 -14.33 -1.80 -3.67
C VAL A 455 -14.28 -3.21 -3.08
N GLY A 456 -13.51 -4.08 -3.72
CA GLY A 456 -13.18 -5.42 -3.25
C GLY A 456 -11.93 -5.44 -2.37
N VAL A 457 -11.97 -6.23 -1.30
CA VAL A 457 -10.78 -6.64 -0.54
C VAL A 457 -10.63 -8.14 -0.68
N VAL A 458 -9.43 -8.63 -1.04
CA VAL A 458 -9.15 -10.06 -1.15
C VAL A 458 -8.71 -10.60 0.21
N THR A 459 -9.31 -11.71 0.60
CA THR A 459 -8.96 -12.45 1.82
C THR A 459 -8.49 -13.86 1.48
N THR A 460 -7.60 -14.40 2.30
CA THR A 460 -7.07 -15.76 2.18
C THR A 460 -7.30 -16.52 3.48
N GLU A 461 -7.34 -17.85 3.41
CA GLU A 461 -7.48 -18.72 4.58
C GLU A 461 -6.17 -19.49 4.80
N VAL A 462 -5.55 -19.32 5.97
CA VAL A 462 -4.33 -20.03 6.39
C VAL A 462 -4.60 -20.66 7.76
N ASP A 463 -4.34 -21.97 7.89
CA ASP A 463 -4.60 -22.78 9.10
C ASP A 463 -6.01 -22.61 9.72
N GLY A 464 -7.03 -22.38 8.89
CA GLY A 464 -8.41 -22.18 9.34
C GLY A 464 -8.70 -20.78 9.93
N LYS A 465 -7.87 -19.79 9.59
CA LYS A 465 -8.04 -18.37 9.94
C LYS A 465 -8.03 -17.51 8.69
N HIS A 466 -8.85 -16.46 8.67
CA HIS A 466 -8.93 -15.54 7.54
C HIS A 466 -8.06 -14.29 7.75
N TYR A 467 -7.36 -13.89 6.69
CA TYR A 467 -6.42 -12.76 6.65
C TYR A 467 -6.75 -11.85 5.46
N VAL A 468 -6.33 -10.59 5.49
CA VAL A 468 -6.48 -9.64 4.40
C VAL A 468 -5.21 -9.61 3.56
N SER A 469 -5.27 -10.11 2.32
CA SER A 469 -4.13 -10.12 1.39
C SER A 469 -3.96 -8.74 0.76
N PRO A 470 -2.88 -7.98 1.05
CA PRO A 470 -2.69 -6.66 0.45
C PRO A 470 -2.28 -6.79 -1.02
N VAL A 471 -1.45 -7.78 -1.37
CA VAL A 471 -0.96 -7.99 -2.73
C VAL A 471 -2.09 -8.45 -3.65
N ARG A 472 -2.87 -9.47 -3.28
CA ARG A 472 -4.02 -9.89 -4.11
C ARG A 472 -5.08 -8.79 -4.20
N THR A 473 -5.30 -8.01 -3.14
CA THR A 473 -6.22 -6.86 -3.19
C THR A 473 -5.77 -5.80 -4.21
N LEU A 474 -4.49 -5.42 -4.21
CA LEU A 474 -3.93 -4.45 -5.16
C LEU A 474 -3.97 -4.97 -6.60
N THR A 475 -3.63 -6.24 -6.82
CA THR A 475 -3.58 -6.79 -8.18
C THR A 475 -4.96 -7.11 -8.73
N GLU A 476 -5.91 -7.60 -7.92
CA GLU A 476 -7.32 -7.75 -8.31
C GLU A 476 -7.98 -6.39 -8.59
N LEU A 477 -7.61 -5.32 -7.88
CA LEU A 477 -8.02 -3.96 -8.24
C LEU A 477 -7.47 -3.53 -9.60
N GLY A 478 -6.19 -3.84 -9.89
CA GLY A 478 -5.57 -3.62 -11.20
C GLY A 478 -6.24 -4.41 -12.33
N LEU A 479 -6.64 -5.66 -12.05
CA LEU A 479 -7.41 -6.49 -12.97
C LEU A 479 -8.83 -5.94 -13.17
N THR A 480 -9.54 -5.52 -12.11
CA THR A 480 -10.82 -4.80 -12.20
C THR A 480 -10.72 -3.54 -13.06
N VAL A 481 -9.63 -2.76 -12.93
CA VAL A 481 -9.32 -1.63 -13.81
C VAL A 481 -9.20 -2.08 -15.26
N MET A 482 -8.35 -3.07 -15.58
CA MET A 482 -8.18 -3.53 -16.96
C MET A 482 -9.48 -4.09 -17.55
N ARG A 483 -10.18 -4.96 -16.81
CA ARG A 483 -11.49 -5.54 -17.17
C ARG A 483 -12.57 -4.47 -17.45
N SER A 484 -12.49 -3.30 -16.81
CA SER A 484 -13.41 -2.16 -17.06
C SER A 484 -13.14 -1.41 -18.37
N MET A 485 -11.92 -1.49 -18.90
CA MET A 485 -11.51 -0.76 -20.10
C MET A 485 -11.90 -1.48 -21.39
N GLN A 486 -12.16 -0.71 -22.44
CA GLN A 486 -12.44 -1.20 -23.78
C GLN A 486 -11.19 -1.11 -24.68
N PRO A 487 -11.08 -1.91 -25.76
CA PRO A 487 -9.94 -1.83 -26.69
C PRO A 487 -9.89 -0.55 -27.53
N GLY A 488 -10.83 0.39 -27.35
CA GLY A 488 -10.73 1.76 -27.87
C GLY A 488 -10.02 2.72 -26.91
N ASP A 489 -10.05 2.42 -25.61
CA ASP A 489 -9.72 3.37 -24.54
C ASP A 489 -8.21 3.62 -24.47
N LEU A 490 -7.39 2.56 -24.40
CA LEU A 490 -5.92 2.68 -24.41
C LEU A 490 -5.38 3.39 -25.66
N ARG A 491 -5.99 3.14 -26.82
CA ARG A 491 -5.64 3.82 -28.07
C ARG A 491 -6.00 5.31 -28.03
N GLY A 492 -7.10 5.66 -27.35
CA GLY A 492 -7.45 7.03 -27.00
C GLY A 492 -6.39 7.74 -26.16
N ILE A 493 -5.77 7.05 -25.18
CA ILE A 493 -4.65 7.60 -24.40
C ILE A 493 -3.41 7.79 -25.27
N MET A 494 -2.98 6.72 -25.96
CA MET A 494 -1.65 6.67 -26.59
C MET A 494 -1.57 7.42 -27.92
N LEU A 495 -2.67 7.54 -28.67
CA LEU A 495 -2.76 8.29 -29.92
C LEU A 495 -3.42 9.67 -29.78
N GLY A 496 -4.03 9.97 -28.62
CA GLY A 496 -4.75 11.23 -28.40
C GLY A 496 -3.88 12.48 -28.27
N GLY A 497 -2.55 12.33 -28.20
CA GLY A 497 -1.60 13.44 -28.11
C GLY A 497 -1.12 13.95 -29.47
N ASN A 498 -1.90 14.83 -30.11
CA ASN A 498 -1.50 15.66 -31.28
C ASN A 498 -2.32 16.96 -31.35
#